data_AF-A0A9N9GE22-F1
#
_entry.id   AF-A0A9N9GE22-F1
#
_cell.length_a   1.000
_cell.length_b   1.000
_cell.length_c   1.000
_cell.angle_alpha   90.00
_cell.angle_beta   90.00
_cell.angle_gamma   90.00
#
_symmetry.space_group_name_H-M   'P 1'
#
loop_
_entity.id
_entity.type
_entity.pdbx_description
1 polymer ?
#
loop_
_entity_poly.entity_id
_entity_poly.type
_entity_poly.pdbx_seq_one_letter_code
_entity_poly.pdbx_strand_id
1 'polypeptide(L)'
;GTSDNSTNNKQGYLSHGSTFTSHTDFVIAVQEYAIREGFTMRLHKLKRNKAGAVRWREIVCSRNGTSSKKKESGNKPTRNRRSQRCKCPFLVRAAVNGTSGLWEIISTKLEHNHDIGNTASLDNFSFMDLSSVNNKTQFKSQQSSALPKIPTVEWKPLLPESCLKEKHFSETLSREEMFVKERRRLALQGIASYQFDSRSGQILFNYGSGIYLGHVSKNAEFYPRPIIPYSQNSVTCSGSLMNFSLAQSPQNNRISPLSSPSTNSSSPSSPCPSLNNTLPPRLDPKLGGRNCDLVAFIRDRDIWVTTLNGLETQLTFCNEHDPDGSSALSCGVAEFVMQEEFHRFTGYYWAPSSVSTSIEEHVERILYLQISESMVDLVLIPRPGQQGEAEEYRYPKAGTPNAASDLQIVEFIPRYNEDEEVTTSPVHKRLWGPAALDKLFPWKEYIVRFGWCPNGKR
;
A
#
# COMPACT_ATOMS: atom_id res chain seq x y z
N GLY A 1 -32.40 19.15 40.86
CA GLY A 1 -32.88 17.87 40.32
C GLY A 1 -33.32 18.11 38.90
N THR A 2 -32.39 17.94 37.97
CA THR A 2 -32.59 18.07 36.52
C THR A 2 -32.60 16.66 35.94
N SER A 3 -33.71 16.25 35.35
CA SER A 3 -33.80 15.03 34.55
C SER A 3 -33.97 15.44 33.09
N ASP A 4 -32.91 15.18 32.34
CA ASP A 4 -32.75 15.37 30.90
C ASP A 4 -33.79 14.57 30.09
N ASN A 5 -34.27 15.19 29.01
CA ASN A 5 -34.84 14.47 27.87
C ASN A 5 -34.56 15.28 26.59
N SER A 6 -33.38 15.07 26.01
CA SER A 6 -33.01 15.60 24.68
C SER A 6 -32.34 14.50 23.84
N THR A 7 -33.07 13.41 23.60
CA THR A 7 -32.68 12.41 22.60
C THR A 7 -33.13 12.81 21.20
N ASN A 8 -32.18 12.71 20.26
CA ASN A 8 -32.34 12.48 18.81
C ASN A 8 -32.43 13.70 17.88
N ASN A 9 -31.26 14.25 17.54
CA ASN A 9 -31.04 15.03 16.31
C ASN A 9 -29.78 14.52 15.56
N LYS A 10 -29.74 13.22 15.21
CA LYS A 10 -28.65 12.56 14.46
C LYS A 10 -29.16 11.88 13.15
N GLN A 11 -30.04 12.53 12.39
CA GLN A 11 -30.79 11.88 11.30
C GLN A 11 -30.68 12.56 9.91
N GLY A 12 -29.62 13.34 9.66
CA GLY A 12 -29.58 14.29 8.55
C GLY A 12 -29.18 13.79 7.14
N TYR A 13 -28.64 12.58 6.96
CA TYR A 13 -28.01 12.18 5.67
C TYR A 13 -28.64 10.98 4.94
N LEU A 14 -29.46 10.17 5.62
CA LEU A 14 -30.14 9.00 5.04
C LEU A 14 -31.63 9.01 5.39
N SER A 15 -32.28 10.14 5.15
CA SER A 15 -33.73 10.28 5.30
C SER A 15 -34.45 9.94 3.99
N HIS A 16 -35.72 9.57 4.11
CA HIS A 16 -36.60 9.43 2.95
C HIS A 16 -36.61 10.76 2.16
N GLY A 17 -36.45 10.68 0.84
CA GLY A 17 -36.41 11.84 -0.07
C GLY A 17 -35.03 12.44 -0.29
N SER A 18 -33.97 11.96 0.38
CA SER A 18 -32.60 12.39 0.09
C SER A 18 -32.19 11.95 -1.33
N THR A 19 -31.58 12.85 -2.10
CA THR A 19 -31.22 12.63 -3.50
C THR A 19 -29.71 12.57 -3.73
N PHE A 20 -29.27 11.74 -4.68
CA PHE A 20 -27.88 11.52 -5.07
C PHE A 20 -27.72 11.63 -6.59
N THR A 21 -26.56 12.09 -7.05
CA THR A 21 -26.25 12.25 -8.47
C THR A 21 -26.04 10.92 -9.20
N SER A 22 -25.61 9.86 -8.49
CA SER A 22 -25.40 8.55 -9.08
C SER A 22 -25.71 7.40 -8.11
N HIS A 23 -25.81 6.19 -8.67
CA HIS A 23 -25.88 4.95 -7.87
C HIS A 23 -24.67 4.78 -6.97
N THR A 24 -23.48 5.19 -7.44
CA THR A 24 -22.23 5.07 -6.71
C THR A 24 -22.25 6.00 -5.49
N ASP A 25 -22.68 7.25 -5.67
CA ASP A 25 -22.76 8.24 -4.57
C ASP A 25 -23.74 7.77 -3.49
N PHE A 26 -24.89 7.21 -3.89
CA PHE A 26 -25.83 6.59 -2.97
C PHE A 26 -25.16 5.44 -2.17
N VAL A 27 -24.42 4.55 -2.83
CA VAL A 27 -23.73 3.44 -2.14
C VAL A 27 -22.67 3.96 -1.17
N ILE A 28 -21.88 4.95 -1.56
CA ILE A 28 -20.86 5.59 -0.73
C ILE A 28 -21.49 6.22 0.51
N ALA A 29 -22.57 6.99 0.35
CA ALA A 29 -23.24 7.65 1.46
C ALA A 29 -23.77 6.66 2.53
N VAL A 30 -24.32 5.52 2.09
CA VAL A 30 -24.74 4.48 3.05
C VAL A 30 -23.52 3.78 3.67
N GLN A 31 -22.42 3.60 2.92
CA GLN A 31 -21.17 3.01 3.43
C GLN A 31 -20.53 3.87 4.52
N GLU A 32 -20.46 5.19 4.33
CA GLU A 32 -19.98 6.15 5.33
C GLU A 32 -20.84 6.14 6.59
N TYR A 33 -22.17 6.04 6.44
CA TYR A 33 -23.07 5.85 7.56
C TYR A 33 -22.76 4.55 8.32
N ALA A 34 -22.52 3.44 7.61
CA ALA A 34 -22.20 2.17 8.24
C ALA A 34 -20.87 2.20 9.01
N ILE A 35 -19.84 2.84 8.45
CA ILE A 35 -18.54 3.05 9.12
C ILE A 35 -18.72 3.87 10.40
N ARG A 36 -19.44 5.00 10.31
CA ARG A 36 -19.67 5.92 11.42
C ARG A 36 -20.46 5.28 12.57
N GLU A 37 -21.48 4.50 12.24
CA GLU A 37 -22.28 3.80 13.25
C GLU A 37 -21.62 2.49 13.73
N GLY A 38 -20.55 2.02 13.09
CA GLY A 38 -19.77 0.86 13.54
C GLY A 38 -20.32 -0.50 13.12
N PHE A 39 -20.99 -0.60 11.96
CA PHE A 39 -21.43 -1.88 11.39
C PHE A 39 -20.95 -2.09 9.95
N THR A 40 -20.91 -3.35 9.51
CA THR A 40 -20.64 -3.69 8.12
C THR A 40 -21.94 -3.81 7.33
N MET A 41 -22.03 -3.10 6.21
CA MET A 41 -23.15 -3.24 5.28
C MET A 41 -22.92 -4.31 4.21
N ARG A 42 -23.99 -4.65 3.49
CA ARG A 42 -23.98 -5.55 2.34
C ARG A 42 -24.95 -5.07 1.28
N LEU A 43 -24.44 -5.03 0.06
CA LEU A 43 -25.17 -4.92 -1.18
C LEU A 43 -26.19 -6.06 -1.35
N HIS A 44 -27.49 -5.73 -1.39
CA HIS A 44 -28.58 -6.72 -1.46
C HIS A 44 -29.20 -6.82 -2.85
N LYS A 45 -30.44 -6.35 -3.05
CA LYS A 45 -31.16 -6.44 -4.32
C LYS A 45 -30.83 -5.26 -5.23
N LEU A 46 -30.90 -5.51 -6.53
CA LEU A 46 -30.64 -4.55 -7.59
C LEU A 46 -31.69 -4.73 -8.70
N LYS A 47 -32.22 -3.64 -9.26
CA LYS A 47 -33.02 -3.68 -10.50
C LYS A 47 -32.41 -2.78 -11.56
N ARG A 48 -32.43 -3.26 -12.80
CA ARG A 48 -31.99 -2.53 -14.00
C ARG A 48 -33.18 -2.17 -14.90
N ASN A 49 -32.99 -1.22 -15.80
CA ASN A 49 -33.90 -0.94 -16.91
C ASN A 49 -33.58 -1.86 -18.10
N LYS A 50 -34.36 -1.76 -19.19
CA LYS A 50 -34.15 -2.55 -20.42
C LYS A 50 -32.81 -2.29 -21.12
N ALA A 51 -32.21 -1.11 -20.90
CA ALA A 51 -30.91 -0.72 -21.42
C ALA A 51 -29.73 -1.17 -20.53
N GLY A 52 -29.98 -1.94 -19.46
CA GLY A 52 -28.94 -2.42 -18.55
C GLY A 52 -28.52 -1.44 -17.44
N ALA A 53 -29.02 -0.20 -17.45
CA ALA A 53 -28.72 0.79 -16.43
C ALA A 53 -29.43 0.48 -15.09
N VAL A 54 -28.72 0.66 -13.99
CA VAL A 54 -29.20 0.45 -12.63
C VAL A 54 -30.23 1.53 -12.27
N ARG A 55 -31.42 1.14 -11.80
CA ARG A 55 -32.52 2.08 -11.48
C ARG A 55 -33.06 1.98 -10.05
N TRP A 56 -32.65 0.95 -9.32
CA TRP A 56 -33.11 0.70 -7.96
C TRP A 56 -32.11 -0.16 -7.21
N ARG A 57 -31.86 0.16 -5.94
CA ARG A 57 -30.90 -0.55 -5.09
C ARG A 57 -31.40 -0.70 -3.65
N GLU A 58 -31.14 -1.87 -3.06
CA GLU A 58 -31.31 -2.13 -1.63
C GLU A 58 -29.96 -2.52 -1.01
N ILE A 59 -29.67 -1.89 0.13
CA ILE A 59 -28.50 -2.12 0.96
C ILE A 59 -28.97 -2.52 2.35
N VAL A 60 -28.34 -3.53 2.95
CA VAL A 60 -28.74 -4.11 4.24
C VAL A 60 -27.52 -4.30 5.15
N CYS A 61 -27.71 -4.58 6.44
CA CYS A 61 -26.61 -4.97 7.32
C CYS A 61 -26.05 -6.36 6.93
N SER A 62 -24.76 -6.60 7.15
CA SER A 62 -24.12 -7.92 6.95
C SER A 62 -24.81 -9.04 7.75
N ARG A 63 -25.39 -8.71 8.92
CA ARG A 63 -26.16 -9.62 9.79
C ARG A 63 -27.63 -9.80 9.37
N ASN A 64 -28.08 -9.20 8.26
CA ASN A 64 -29.42 -9.40 7.71
C ASN A 64 -29.58 -10.81 7.09
N GLY A 65 -30.77 -11.39 7.27
CA GLY A 65 -31.17 -12.70 6.71
C GLY A 65 -31.08 -13.85 7.72
N THR A 66 -31.36 -15.06 7.24
CA THR A 66 -31.18 -16.32 7.98
C THR A 66 -29.96 -17.07 7.48
N SER A 67 -29.35 -17.90 8.34
CA SER A 67 -28.35 -18.86 7.88
C SER A 67 -28.99 -19.82 6.87
N SER A 68 -28.34 -20.02 5.71
CA SER A 68 -28.76 -21.05 4.76
C SER A 68 -28.58 -22.42 5.42
N LYS A 69 -29.64 -23.23 5.51
CA LYS A 69 -29.48 -24.65 5.85
C LYS A 69 -28.68 -25.29 4.73
N LYS A 70 -27.45 -25.72 5.01
CA LYS A 70 -26.61 -26.44 4.05
C LYS A 70 -27.29 -27.80 3.82
N LYS A 71 -27.65 -28.13 2.57
CA LYS A 71 -28.03 -29.52 2.23
C LYS A 71 -26.84 -30.40 2.57
N GLU A 72 -27.05 -31.41 3.41
CA GLU A 72 -26.04 -32.40 3.75
C GLU A 72 -25.69 -33.20 2.50
N SER A 73 -24.60 -32.81 1.82
CA SER A 73 -23.87 -33.70 0.93
C SER A 73 -22.71 -34.26 1.75
N GLY A 74 -22.70 -35.57 1.96
CA GLY A 74 -21.78 -36.27 2.86
C GLY A 74 -20.29 -36.00 2.64
N ASN A 75 -19.54 -36.13 3.74
CA ASN A 75 -18.08 -36.23 3.85
C ASN A 75 -17.24 -34.97 3.58
N LYS A 76 -17.53 -33.84 4.24
CA LYS A 76 -16.51 -32.80 4.52
C LYS A 76 -16.58 -32.30 5.97
N PRO A 77 -15.46 -32.21 6.70
CA PRO A 77 -15.45 -31.64 8.05
C PRO A 77 -15.90 -30.19 8.01
N THR A 78 -17.06 -29.91 8.62
CA THR A 78 -17.65 -28.58 8.68
C THR A 78 -17.04 -27.79 9.84
N ARG A 79 -16.41 -26.65 9.55
CA ARG A 79 -15.96 -25.68 10.58
C ARG A 79 -17.14 -25.27 11.46
N ASN A 80 -16.96 -25.36 12.78
CA ASN A 80 -17.96 -24.99 13.78
C ASN A 80 -18.09 -23.47 13.97
N ARG A 81 -18.30 -22.72 12.87
CA ARG A 81 -18.51 -21.27 12.91
C ARG A 81 -20.01 -21.00 12.94
N ARG A 82 -20.54 -20.61 14.09
CA ARG A 82 -21.93 -20.14 14.23
C ARG A 82 -22.15 -18.96 13.29
N SER A 83 -23.26 -18.99 12.53
CA SER A 83 -23.63 -17.89 11.63
C SER A 83 -23.88 -16.61 12.43
N GLN A 84 -23.37 -15.48 11.95
CA GLN A 84 -23.60 -14.16 12.57
C GLN A 84 -24.89 -13.48 12.07
N ARG A 85 -25.72 -14.18 11.28
CA ARG A 85 -26.98 -13.62 10.77
C ARG A 85 -28.07 -13.67 11.85
N CYS A 86 -28.51 -12.51 12.32
CA CYS A 86 -29.52 -12.33 13.37
C CYS A 86 -30.83 -11.71 12.83
N LYS A 87 -31.07 -11.80 11.52
CA LYS A 87 -32.21 -11.13 10.85
C LYS A 87 -32.23 -9.61 11.12
N CYS A 88 -31.07 -8.96 11.12
CA CYS A 88 -30.95 -7.53 11.36
C CYS A 88 -31.88 -6.71 10.43
N PRO A 89 -32.72 -5.81 10.96
CA PRO A 89 -33.74 -5.11 10.18
C PRO A 89 -33.23 -3.91 9.40
N PHE A 90 -31.97 -3.48 9.63
CA PHE A 90 -31.34 -2.39 8.89
C PHE A 90 -31.45 -2.57 7.37
N LEU A 91 -32.03 -1.56 6.69
CA LEU A 91 -32.06 -1.46 5.25
C LEU A 91 -32.17 0.00 4.77
N VAL A 92 -31.62 0.27 3.60
CA VAL A 92 -31.79 1.52 2.86
C VAL A 92 -32.07 1.19 1.40
N ARG A 93 -33.12 1.80 0.84
CA ARG A 93 -33.54 1.63 -0.55
C ARG A 93 -33.54 2.97 -1.27
N ALA A 94 -32.99 2.97 -2.47
CA ALA A 94 -33.04 4.12 -3.36
C ALA A 94 -33.42 3.71 -4.79
N ALA A 95 -34.03 4.64 -5.52
CA ALA A 95 -34.46 4.47 -6.90
C ALA A 95 -34.16 5.73 -7.71
N VAL A 96 -33.93 5.57 -9.01
CA VAL A 96 -33.84 6.73 -9.92
C VAL A 96 -35.23 7.34 -10.05
N ASN A 97 -35.35 8.62 -9.70
CA ASN A 97 -36.57 9.39 -9.89
C ASN A 97 -36.73 9.73 -11.39
N GLY A 98 -37.90 9.42 -11.95
CA GLY A 98 -38.17 9.57 -13.38
C GLY A 98 -38.23 11.02 -13.87
N THR A 99 -38.42 12.01 -12.99
CA THR A 99 -38.50 13.42 -13.38
C THR A 99 -37.17 14.16 -13.20
N SER A 100 -36.43 13.88 -12.12
CA SER A 100 -35.14 14.54 -11.84
C SER A 100 -33.93 13.79 -12.38
N GLY A 101 -34.06 12.49 -12.67
CA GLY A 101 -32.94 11.62 -13.03
C GLY A 101 -31.99 11.29 -11.88
N LEU A 102 -32.24 11.85 -10.68
CA LEU A 102 -31.44 11.63 -9.49
C LEU A 102 -31.85 10.35 -8.76
N TRP A 103 -30.92 9.77 -8.01
CA TRP A 103 -31.17 8.66 -7.09
C TRP A 103 -31.82 9.15 -5.81
N GLU A 104 -33.06 8.80 -5.56
CA GLU A 104 -33.81 9.21 -4.38
C GLU A 104 -33.99 8.05 -3.39
N ILE A 105 -33.76 8.29 -2.10
CA ILE A 105 -34.05 7.33 -1.04
C ILE A 105 -35.55 7.21 -0.87
N ILE A 106 -36.08 6.02 -1.14
CA ILE A 106 -37.51 5.71 -1.07
C ILE A 106 -37.92 5.03 0.24
N SER A 107 -36.96 4.50 1.01
CA SER A 107 -37.25 3.80 2.27
C SER A 107 -35.97 3.58 3.07
N THR A 108 -36.02 3.89 4.36
CA THR A 108 -34.94 3.61 5.31
C THR A 108 -35.48 2.94 6.56
N LYS A 109 -34.69 2.01 7.09
CA LYS A 109 -34.83 1.48 8.44
C LYS A 109 -33.41 1.40 9.01
N LEU A 110 -33.11 2.28 9.95
CA LEU A 110 -31.77 2.46 10.49
C LEU A 110 -31.53 1.68 11.80
N GLU A 111 -32.56 1.00 12.30
CA GLU A 111 -32.50 0.22 13.54
C GLU A 111 -31.71 -1.08 13.37
N HIS A 112 -31.02 -1.48 14.45
CA HIS A 112 -30.37 -2.78 14.58
C HIS A 112 -30.94 -3.54 15.79
N ASN A 113 -30.97 -4.87 15.68
CA ASN A 113 -31.38 -5.77 16.76
C ASN A 113 -30.18 -6.48 17.41
N HIS A 114 -29.00 -5.91 17.24
CA HIS A 114 -27.73 -6.42 17.77
C HIS A 114 -26.84 -5.22 18.12
N ASP A 115 -25.90 -5.44 19.01
CA ASP A 115 -24.94 -4.39 19.39
C ASP A 115 -24.16 -3.93 18.17
N ILE A 116 -24.10 -2.62 18.02
CA ILE A 116 -23.24 -1.91 17.08
C ILE A 116 -22.19 -1.18 17.90
N GLY A 117 -20.94 -1.17 17.43
CA GLY A 117 -19.77 -0.88 18.26
C GLY A 117 -19.82 0.45 19.03
N ASN A 118 -19.93 0.34 20.35
CA ASN A 118 -19.29 1.29 21.27
C ASN A 118 -17.90 0.71 21.59
N THR A 119 -16.89 1.13 20.85
CA THR A 119 -15.49 0.94 21.21
C THR A 119 -14.85 2.31 21.30
N ALA A 120 -14.61 2.74 22.54
CA ALA A 120 -13.67 3.80 22.84
C ALA A 120 -12.30 3.47 22.22
N SER A 121 -11.59 4.52 21.79
CA SER A 121 -10.30 4.56 21.07
C SER A 121 -10.36 4.33 19.56
N LEU A 122 -10.72 5.40 18.84
CA LEU A 122 -10.26 5.64 17.47
C LEU A 122 -9.36 6.88 17.49
N ASP A 123 -8.10 6.67 17.88
CA ASP A 123 -7.02 7.53 17.40
C ASP A 123 -6.48 6.91 16.11
N ASN A 124 -6.25 7.78 15.13
CA ASN A 124 -5.58 7.54 13.85
C ASN A 124 -6.29 6.61 12.86
N PHE A 125 -7.02 7.18 11.90
CA PHE A 125 -6.83 6.84 10.49
C PHE A 125 -7.22 8.03 9.60
N SER A 126 -6.22 8.57 8.90
CA SER A 126 -6.37 9.41 7.72
C SER A 126 -6.53 8.53 6.48
N PHE A 127 -7.43 8.90 5.58
CA PHE A 127 -7.28 8.65 4.14
C PHE A 127 -8.07 9.63 3.27
N MET A 128 -7.45 9.96 2.14
CA MET A 128 -7.87 10.61 0.88
C MET A 128 -9.22 10.11 0.33
N ASP A 129 -10.04 10.82 -0.45
CA ASP A 129 -10.08 12.15 -1.08
C ASP A 129 -11.45 12.29 -1.82
N LEU A 130 -11.73 13.48 -2.39
CA LEU A 130 -12.61 13.81 -3.53
C LEU A 130 -14.15 13.82 -3.36
N SER A 131 -14.72 15.04 -3.31
CA SER A 131 -15.28 15.68 -4.52
C SER A 131 -16.02 16.99 -4.19
N SER A 132 -15.58 18.07 -4.85
CA SER A 132 -16.34 19.32 -4.98
C SER A 132 -17.62 19.08 -5.77
N VAL A 133 -18.77 19.44 -5.19
CA VAL A 133 -19.97 19.79 -5.98
C VAL A 133 -20.53 21.10 -5.46
N ASN A 134 -20.33 22.12 -6.29
CA ASN A 134 -21.05 23.40 -6.28
C ASN A 134 -22.56 23.15 -6.20
N ASN A 135 -23.25 23.84 -5.29
CA ASN A 135 -24.65 24.19 -5.50
C ASN A 135 -24.93 25.59 -4.94
N LYS A 136 -25.07 26.55 -5.86
CA LYS A 136 -25.81 27.79 -5.65
C LYS A 136 -27.29 27.42 -5.51
N THR A 137 -27.92 27.77 -4.40
CA THR A 137 -29.33 28.18 -4.40
C THR A 137 -29.60 29.05 -3.18
N GLN A 138 -30.15 30.24 -3.46
CA GLN A 138 -30.53 31.24 -2.48
C GLN A 138 -31.73 30.75 -1.67
N PHE A 139 -31.61 30.81 -0.34
CA PHE A 139 -32.75 31.08 0.54
C PHE A 139 -32.33 32.18 1.52
N LYS A 140 -32.99 33.34 1.40
CA LYS A 140 -32.98 34.39 2.41
C LYS A 140 -34.03 34.05 3.47
N SER A 141 -33.60 33.83 4.71
CA SER A 141 -34.36 34.24 5.90
C SER A 141 -33.43 34.33 7.10
N GLN A 142 -33.77 35.25 7.99
CA GLN A 142 -32.93 35.92 8.97
C GLN A 142 -32.58 35.10 10.22
N GLN A 143 -31.46 35.51 10.83
CA GLN A 143 -31.09 35.47 12.25
C GLN A 143 -30.74 34.14 12.98
N SER A 144 -29.52 34.19 13.54
CA SER A 144 -29.10 33.76 14.89
C SER A 144 -28.38 32.41 15.07
N SER A 145 -27.31 32.51 15.88
CA SER A 145 -26.38 31.47 16.36
C SER A 145 -25.46 30.84 15.30
N ALA A 146 -24.17 31.19 15.38
CA ALA A 146 -23.14 30.54 14.58
C ALA A 146 -23.08 29.05 14.94
N LEU A 147 -23.55 28.20 14.02
CA LEU A 147 -23.35 26.76 14.07
C LEU A 147 -21.84 26.48 14.23
N PRO A 148 -21.43 25.53 15.09
CA PRO A 148 -20.03 25.18 15.23
C PRO A 148 -19.50 24.75 13.87
N LYS A 149 -18.51 25.49 13.34
CA LYS A 149 -17.86 25.17 12.06
C LYS A 149 -17.35 23.74 12.15
N ILE A 150 -17.85 22.89 11.25
CA ILE A 150 -17.31 21.53 11.08
C ILE A 150 -15.83 21.71 10.75
N PRO A 151 -14.91 21.09 11.51
CA PRO A 151 -13.48 21.20 11.24
C PRO A 151 -13.19 20.56 9.89
N THR A 152 -12.94 21.39 8.87
CA THR A 152 -12.49 20.97 7.56
C THR A 152 -10.98 20.80 7.60
N VAL A 153 -10.50 19.58 7.33
CA VAL A 153 -9.07 19.32 7.16
C VAL A 153 -8.68 19.75 5.75
N GLU A 154 -7.69 20.63 5.65
CA GLU A 154 -7.15 21.08 4.38
C GLU A 154 -6.25 19.99 3.78
N TRP A 155 -6.53 19.60 2.53
CA TRP A 155 -5.66 18.73 1.74
C TRP A 155 -4.41 19.50 1.33
N LYS A 156 -3.31 19.27 2.04
CA LYS A 156 -2.00 19.82 1.68
C LYS A 156 -1.23 18.78 0.88
N PRO A 157 -0.97 19.02 -0.42
CA PRO A 157 -0.18 18.09 -1.21
C PRO A 157 1.21 17.99 -0.61
N LEU A 158 1.62 16.75 -0.26
CA LEU A 158 2.94 16.48 0.31
C LEU A 158 4.02 16.55 -0.79
N LEU A 159 3.68 16.13 -2.00
CA LEU A 159 4.59 16.08 -3.14
C LEU A 159 4.37 17.29 -4.05
N PRO A 160 5.42 18.07 -4.38
CA PRO A 160 5.32 19.08 -5.41
C PRO A 160 4.95 18.44 -6.76
N GLU A 161 4.07 19.08 -7.55
CA GLU A 161 3.68 18.59 -8.89
C GLU A 161 4.89 18.42 -9.83
N SER A 162 5.96 19.18 -9.60
CA SER A 162 7.22 19.07 -10.34
C SER A 162 7.93 17.72 -10.15
N CYS A 163 7.71 17.04 -9.02
CA CYS A 163 8.27 15.72 -8.73
C CYS A 163 7.55 14.58 -9.48
N LEU A 164 6.32 14.81 -9.94
CA LEU A 164 5.45 13.80 -10.57
C LEU A 164 5.25 14.06 -12.08
N LYS A 165 6.16 14.79 -12.74
CA LYS A 165 6.08 15.02 -14.18
C LYS A 165 6.34 13.72 -14.94
N GLU A 166 5.26 13.10 -15.40
CA GLU A 166 5.27 11.85 -16.14
C GLU A 166 5.85 12.03 -17.55
N LYS A 167 6.73 11.11 -17.94
CA LYS A 167 7.02 10.83 -19.35
C LYS A 167 6.01 9.80 -19.87
N HIS A 168 5.69 9.85 -21.16
CA HIS A 168 4.73 8.95 -21.82
C HIS A 168 5.00 7.46 -21.53
N PHE A 169 3.91 6.72 -21.28
CA PHE A 169 3.84 5.62 -20.31
C PHE A 169 3.97 4.19 -20.86
N SER A 170 4.37 4.01 -22.13
CA SER A 170 4.38 2.68 -22.77
C SER A 170 5.74 1.98 -22.84
N GLU A 171 6.85 2.69 -22.58
CA GLU A 171 8.21 2.19 -22.84
C GLU A 171 9.09 2.08 -21.58
N THR A 172 8.58 2.41 -20.38
CA THR A 172 9.42 2.64 -19.19
C THR A 172 9.21 1.70 -18.00
N LEU A 173 8.13 0.93 -17.96
CA LEU A 173 7.96 -0.08 -16.90
C LEU A 173 8.56 -1.40 -17.35
N SER A 174 9.39 -1.97 -16.49
CA SER A 174 9.89 -3.34 -16.67
C SER A 174 8.73 -4.34 -16.68
N ARG A 175 8.96 -5.50 -17.29
CA ARG A 175 7.94 -6.54 -17.38
C ARG A 175 7.54 -7.06 -16.01
N GLU A 176 8.52 -7.19 -15.13
CA GLU A 176 8.36 -7.63 -13.75
C GLU A 176 7.47 -6.65 -12.97
N GLU A 177 7.67 -5.33 -13.15
CA GLU A 177 6.81 -4.30 -12.55
C GLU A 177 5.37 -4.38 -13.07
N MET A 178 5.18 -4.62 -14.36
CA MET A 178 3.85 -4.77 -14.96
C MET A 178 3.11 -5.96 -14.35
N PHE A 179 3.76 -7.12 -14.25
CA PHE A 179 3.17 -8.30 -13.65
C PHE A 179 2.86 -8.13 -12.15
N VAL A 180 3.73 -7.44 -11.40
CA VAL A 180 3.46 -7.11 -9.99
C VAL A 180 2.23 -6.22 -9.87
N LYS A 181 2.10 -5.20 -10.73
CA LYS A 181 0.94 -4.29 -10.73
C LYS A 181 -0.35 -5.01 -11.10
N GLU A 182 -0.31 -5.87 -12.12
CA GLU A 182 -1.45 -6.69 -12.55
C GLU A 182 -1.96 -7.57 -11.40
N ARG A 183 -1.07 -8.34 -10.77
CA ARG A 183 -1.43 -9.26 -9.68
C ARG A 183 -1.89 -8.56 -8.42
N ARG A 184 -1.35 -7.37 -8.13
CA ARG A 184 -1.83 -6.52 -7.02
C ARG A 184 -3.10 -5.74 -7.38
N ARG A 185 -3.56 -5.78 -8.64
CA ARG A 185 -4.70 -5.01 -9.17
C ARG A 185 -4.55 -3.50 -8.93
N LEU A 186 -3.32 -3.02 -9.08
CA LEU A 186 -2.96 -1.62 -8.85
C LEU A 186 -3.11 -0.81 -10.13
N ALA A 187 -3.34 0.50 -9.97
CA ALA A 187 -3.25 1.42 -11.08
C ALA A 187 -1.85 1.35 -11.72
N LEU A 188 -1.80 1.45 -13.05
CA LEU A 188 -0.53 1.45 -13.78
C LEU A 188 0.34 2.66 -13.43
N GLN A 189 -0.29 3.72 -12.89
CA GLN A 189 0.28 5.04 -12.72
C GLN A 189 0.16 5.53 -11.27
N GLY A 190 1.11 6.35 -10.85
CA GLY A 190 1.15 6.93 -9.51
C GLY A 190 1.87 6.09 -8.47
N ILE A 191 1.80 6.56 -7.23
CA ILE A 191 2.37 5.89 -6.05
C ILE A 191 1.33 4.91 -5.52
N ALA A 192 1.63 3.62 -5.60
CA ALA A 192 0.70 2.57 -5.18
C ALA A 192 0.85 2.18 -3.70
N SER A 193 2.03 2.40 -3.12
CA SER A 193 2.34 2.06 -1.73
C SER A 193 3.44 2.95 -1.19
N TYR A 194 3.41 3.19 0.12
CA TYR A 194 4.49 3.85 0.85
C TYR A 194 4.72 3.15 2.19
N GLN A 195 5.91 3.34 2.75
CA GLN A 195 6.25 2.97 4.11
C GLN A 195 6.63 4.23 4.87
N PHE A 196 6.18 4.32 6.12
CA PHE A 196 6.44 5.47 6.97
C PHE A 196 6.90 4.99 8.34
N ASP A 197 8.06 5.47 8.76
CA ASP A 197 8.52 5.31 10.14
C ASP A 197 8.21 6.57 10.94
N SER A 198 7.31 6.45 11.90
CA SER A 198 6.91 7.58 12.75
C SER A 198 8.01 8.07 13.68
N ARG A 199 9.03 7.23 13.97
CA ARG A 199 10.13 7.60 14.88
C ARG A 199 11.14 8.50 14.17
N SER A 200 11.61 8.08 13.00
CA SER A 200 12.57 8.85 12.19
C SER A 200 11.90 9.89 11.30
N GLY A 201 10.58 9.84 11.11
CA GLY A 201 9.87 10.69 10.15
C GLY A 201 10.16 10.35 8.69
N GLN A 202 10.85 9.22 8.43
CA GLN A 202 11.18 8.81 7.06
C GLN A 202 9.97 8.22 6.35
N ILE A 203 9.81 8.57 5.08
CA ILE A 203 8.85 7.97 4.16
C ILE A 203 9.60 7.40 2.95
N LEU A 204 9.27 6.16 2.61
CA LEU A 204 9.77 5.46 1.44
C LEU A 204 8.60 5.17 0.51
N PHE A 205 8.74 5.48 -0.78
CA PHE A 205 7.73 5.12 -1.77
C PHE A 205 8.37 4.81 -3.12
N ASN A 206 7.66 4.02 -3.92
CA ASN A 206 8.04 3.73 -5.29
C ASN A 206 7.25 4.59 -6.26
N TYR A 207 7.93 5.12 -7.27
CA TYR A 207 7.31 5.85 -8.36
C TYR A 207 8.08 5.60 -9.66
N GLY A 208 7.40 5.09 -10.69
CA GLY A 208 8.07 4.50 -11.85
C GLY A 208 9.01 3.36 -11.42
N SER A 209 10.23 3.35 -11.97
CA SER A 209 11.33 2.44 -11.59
C SER A 209 12.20 2.99 -10.45
N GLY A 210 11.85 4.16 -9.91
CA GLY A 210 12.59 4.84 -8.86
C GLY A 210 12.08 4.47 -7.47
N ILE A 211 13.02 4.37 -6.53
CA ILE A 211 12.74 4.36 -5.09
C ILE A 211 13.06 5.76 -4.56
N TYR A 212 12.09 6.36 -3.88
CA TYR A 212 12.19 7.71 -3.34
C TYR A 212 12.12 7.67 -1.82
N LEU A 213 13.01 8.44 -1.20
CA LEU A 213 13.06 8.65 0.24
C LEU A 213 12.76 10.11 0.55
N GLY A 214 11.91 10.38 1.53
CA GLY A 214 11.73 11.72 2.06
C GLY A 214 11.68 11.72 3.58
N HIS A 215 11.75 12.92 4.15
CA HIS A 215 11.61 13.13 5.58
C HIS A 215 10.43 14.06 5.83
N VAL A 216 9.38 13.54 6.48
CA VAL A 216 8.17 14.29 6.80
C VAL A 216 8.33 14.89 8.18
N SER A 217 8.58 16.21 8.25
CA SER A 217 8.56 16.95 9.51
C SER A 217 7.31 17.82 9.61
N LYS A 218 6.87 18.15 10.84
CA LYS A 218 5.60 18.86 11.09
C LYS A 218 5.51 20.23 10.41
N ASN A 219 6.64 20.87 10.07
CA ASN A 219 6.70 22.26 9.60
C ASN A 219 7.62 22.49 8.38
N ALA A 220 8.21 21.46 7.76
CA ALA A 220 9.13 21.64 6.63
C ALA A 220 8.50 21.29 5.29
N GLU A 221 8.97 21.96 4.24
CA GLU A 221 8.71 21.55 2.86
C GLU A 221 9.28 20.15 2.62
N PHE A 222 8.44 19.27 2.07
CA PHE A 222 8.81 17.89 1.80
C PHE A 222 9.44 17.76 0.41
N TYR A 223 10.71 17.34 0.38
CA TYR A 223 11.45 17.09 -0.86
C TYR A 223 11.98 15.67 -0.88
N PRO A 224 11.27 14.73 -1.55
CA PRO A 224 11.74 13.37 -1.68
C PRO A 224 12.95 13.34 -2.63
N ARG A 225 13.94 12.52 -2.30
CA ARG A 225 15.13 12.29 -3.11
C ARG A 225 15.11 10.86 -3.63
N PRO A 226 15.38 10.62 -4.93
CA PRO A 226 15.56 9.27 -5.43
C PRO A 226 16.83 8.66 -4.82
N ILE A 227 16.78 7.37 -4.46
CA ILE A 227 17.98 6.60 -4.15
C ILE A 227 18.66 6.28 -5.48
N ILE A 228 19.78 6.92 -5.75
CA ILE A 228 20.58 6.71 -6.97
C ILE A 228 21.70 5.74 -6.61
N PRO A 229 21.89 4.64 -7.37
CA PRO A 229 23.04 3.76 -7.15
C PRO A 229 24.34 4.57 -7.17
N TYR A 230 25.21 4.32 -6.21
CA TYR A 230 26.51 4.98 -6.16
C TYR A 230 27.32 4.63 -7.42
N SER A 231 27.69 5.62 -8.23
CA SER A 231 28.51 5.44 -9.44
C SER A 231 29.89 6.07 -9.22
N GLN A 232 30.96 5.29 -9.40
CA GLN A 232 32.35 5.77 -9.36
C GLN A 232 32.73 6.79 -10.47
N ASN A 233 31.78 7.23 -11.31
CA ASN A 233 32.01 8.32 -12.26
C ASN A 233 31.22 9.55 -11.82
N SER A 234 31.88 10.39 -11.01
CA SER A 234 31.54 11.80 -10.90
C SER A 234 31.67 12.45 -12.29
N VAL A 235 30.57 12.55 -13.03
CA VAL A 235 30.43 13.70 -13.92
C VAL A 235 30.14 14.87 -13.00
N THR A 236 31.16 15.70 -12.81
CA THR A 236 31.06 17.03 -12.23
C THR A 236 29.96 17.80 -12.94
N CYS A 237 28.76 17.82 -12.37
CA CYS A 237 27.88 18.96 -12.54
C CYS A 237 28.35 20.02 -11.55
N SER A 238 29.26 20.87 -12.00
CA SER A 238 29.59 22.12 -11.33
C SER A 238 28.30 22.89 -11.04
N GLY A 239 27.95 22.95 -9.76
CA GLY A 239 26.68 23.53 -9.30
C GLY A 239 26.64 23.72 -7.79
N SER A 240 27.67 24.40 -7.26
CA SER A 240 27.73 25.13 -5.98
C SER A 240 27.27 24.40 -4.70
N LEU A 241 28.27 23.98 -3.92
CA LEU A 241 28.19 23.79 -2.47
C LEU A 241 27.80 25.11 -1.80
N MET A 242 26.74 25.12 -0.99
CA MET A 242 26.59 26.08 0.10
C MET A 242 26.36 25.30 1.39
N ASN A 243 27.46 25.07 2.09
CA ASN A 243 27.50 24.87 3.54
C ASN A 243 26.73 26.00 4.22
N PHE A 244 25.93 25.70 5.24
CA PHE A 244 25.78 26.63 6.35
C PHE A 244 25.88 25.93 7.70
N SER A 245 26.94 26.34 8.40
CA SER A 245 27.26 26.06 9.79
C SER A 245 26.27 26.74 10.74
N LEU A 246 26.04 26.11 11.88
CA LEU A 246 25.44 26.71 13.07
C LEU A 246 26.25 27.93 13.53
N ALA A 247 25.55 29.04 13.86
CA ALA A 247 25.60 29.71 15.17
C ALA A 247 25.07 31.17 15.14
N GLN A 248 24.24 31.47 16.16
CA GLN A 248 24.10 32.74 16.89
C GLN A 248 23.40 33.98 16.27
N SER A 249 22.36 34.41 17.01
CA SER A 249 21.79 35.78 17.11
C SER A 249 22.84 36.75 17.70
N PRO A 250 22.85 38.10 17.48
CA PRO A 250 21.75 39.00 17.88
C PRO A 250 21.52 40.33 17.09
N GLN A 251 20.32 40.88 17.30
CA GLN A 251 19.90 42.30 17.43
C GLN A 251 20.01 43.36 16.30
N ASN A 252 18.82 43.95 16.05
CA ASN A 252 18.45 45.38 15.94
C ASN A 252 18.67 46.25 14.68
N ASN A 253 17.58 46.99 14.41
CA ASN A 253 17.41 48.32 13.80
C ASN A 253 17.17 48.48 12.28
N ARG A 254 15.87 48.65 11.96
CA ARG A 254 15.21 49.84 11.34
C ARG A 254 15.90 50.52 10.14
N ILE A 255 15.18 50.53 8.99
CA ILE A 255 14.71 51.70 8.17
C ILE A 255 14.48 51.27 6.69
N SER A 256 13.30 51.56 6.14
CA SER A 256 12.90 51.50 4.70
C SER A 256 13.26 52.83 3.98
N PRO A 257 12.99 53.12 2.67
CA PRO A 257 12.24 52.37 1.63
C PRO A 257 12.81 52.47 0.16
N LEU A 258 12.04 51.96 -0.82
CA LEU A 258 12.07 52.23 -2.28
C LEU A 258 13.26 51.64 -3.08
N SER A 259 13.16 51.06 -4.29
CA SER A 259 12.21 51.17 -5.40
C SER A 259 12.33 49.93 -6.30
N SER A 260 11.25 49.53 -6.98
CA SER A 260 11.26 48.64 -8.15
C SER A 260 11.87 49.34 -9.38
N PRO A 261 12.50 48.60 -10.31
CA PRO A 261 11.76 48.28 -11.52
C PRO A 261 11.97 46.85 -12.08
N SER A 262 10.96 46.46 -12.85
CA SER A 262 10.81 45.29 -13.72
C SER A 262 12.06 44.80 -14.44
N THR A 263 12.28 43.48 -14.44
CA THR A 263 12.77 42.74 -15.63
C THR A 263 12.38 41.26 -15.52
N ASN A 264 11.96 40.71 -16.66
CA ASN A 264 11.62 39.31 -16.88
C ASN A 264 12.69 38.37 -16.31
N SER A 265 12.32 37.46 -15.42
CA SER A 265 13.12 36.27 -15.13
C SER A 265 12.21 35.05 -15.06
N SER A 266 12.17 34.35 -16.20
CA SER A 266 11.87 32.93 -16.27
C SER A 266 12.70 32.20 -15.21
N SER A 267 12.04 31.71 -14.17
CA SER A 267 12.66 30.88 -13.15
C SER A 267 13.20 29.60 -13.80
N PRO A 268 14.46 29.20 -13.57
CA PRO A 268 14.97 27.98 -14.15
C PRO A 268 14.29 26.80 -13.44
N SER A 269 13.42 26.10 -14.18
CA SER A 269 12.91 24.80 -13.80
C SER A 269 14.08 23.82 -13.74
N SER A 270 14.58 23.49 -12.54
CA SER A 270 15.51 22.39 -12.36
C SER A 270 14.82 21.09 -12.79
N PRO A 271 15.32 20.36 -13.80
CA PRO A 271 14.76 19.07 -14.17
C PRO A 271 15.11 18.04 -13.10
N CYS A 272 14.15 17.16 -12.76
CA CYS A 272 14.48 15.93 -12.06
C CYS A 272 15.47 15.11 -12.92
N PRO A 273 16.56 14.57 -12.36
CA PRO A 273 17.53 13.80 -13.13
C PRO A 273 16.85 12.56 -13.70
N SER A 274 16.89 12.41 -15.02
CA SER A 274 16.42 11.21 -15.71
C SER A 274 17.40 10.08 -15.45
N LEU A 275 16.95 9.09 -14.67
CA LEU A 275 17.70 7.87 -14.40
C LEU A 275 17.63 6.96 -15.64
N ASN A 276 18.52 7.17 -16.62
CA ASN A 276 18.76 6.20 -17.69
C ASN A 276 19.50 4.99 -17.07
N ASN A 277 18.77 4.03 -16.52
CA ASN A 277 19.38 2.86 -15.90
C ASN A 277 19.44 1.68 -16.88
N THR A 278 20.66 1.26 -17.19
CA THR A 278 21.00 -0.06 -17.76
C THR A 278 20.86 -1.19 -16.74
N LEU A 279 20.54 -0.87 -15.47
CA LEU A 279 20.38 -1.83 -14.38
C LEU A 279 18.92 -2.30 -14.24
N PRO A 280 18.69 -3.59 -13.90
CA PRO A 280 17.36 -4.13 -13.64
C PRO A 280 16.58 -3.38 -12.54
N PRO A 281 15.24 -3.42 -12.58
CA PRO A 281 14.37 -2.68 -11.66
C PRO A 281 14.57 -3.12 -10.20
N ARG A 282 14.29 -2.21 -9.28
CA ARG A 282 14.30 -2.49 -7.83
C ARG A 282 12.88 -2.73 -7.35
N LEU A 283 12.54 -3.99 -7.11
CA LEU A 283 11.19 -4.43 -6.80
C LEU A 283 10.98 -4.58 -5.29
N ASP A 284 9.70 -4.47 -4.87
CA ASP A 284 9.25 -4.67 -3.48
C ASP A 284 10.10 -3.95 -2.40
N PRO A 285 10.47 -2.67 -2.54
CA PRO A 285 11.38 -2.02 -1.61
C PRO A 285 10.78 -1.87 -0.19
N LYS A 286 11.60 -2.11 0.84
CA LYS A 286 11.22 -2.00 2.24
C LYS A 286 12.26 -1.32 3.10
N LEU A 287 11.81 -0.29 3.83
CA LEU A 287 12.61 0.40 4.83
C LEU A 287 12.83 -0.53 6.01
N GLY A 288 14.07 -0.57 6.49
CA GLY A 288 14.49 -1.40 7.60
C GLY A 288 15.87 -1.01 8.10
N GLY A 289 16.56 -1.97 8.68
CA GLY A 289 17.71 -1.70 9.53
C GLY A 289 17.29 -1.23 10.92
N ARG A 290 18.15 -1.44 11.90
CA ARG A 290 17.94 -1.06 13.30
C ARG A 290 17.62 0.42 13.46
N ASN A 291 18.21 1.26 12.60
CA ASN A 291 18.09 2.72 12.62
C ASN A 291 17.16 3.28 11.54
N CYS A 292 16.41 2.43 10.81
CA CYS A 292 15.58 2.85 9.68
C CYS A 292 16.41 3.57 8.60
N ASP A 293 17.61 3.10 8.31
CA ASP A 293 18.60 3.71 7.42
C ASP A 293 18.98 2.81 6.23
N LEU A 294 18.29 1.68 6.08
CA LEU A 294 18.52 0.71 5.03
C LEU A 294 17.22 0.45 4.26
N VAL A 295 17.36 0.19 2.97
CA VAL A 295 16.26 -0.25 2.11
C VAL A 295 16.63 -1.59 1.50
N ALA A 296 15.88 -2.64 1.85
CA ALA A 296 15.97 -3.92 1.17
C ALA A 296 15.05 -3.92 -0.04
N PHE A 297 15.46 -4.53 -1.14
CA PHE A 297 14.66 -4.67 -2.35
C PHE A 297 15.05 -5.96 -3.09
N ILE A 298 14.23 -6.35 -4.07
CA ILE A 298 14.52 -7.45 -4.96
C ILE A 298 15.10 -6.92 -6.26
N ARG A 299 16.19 -7.52 -6.73
CA ARG A 299 16.76 -7.33 -8.06
C ARG A 299 17.26 -8.67 -8.57
N ASP A 300 16.93 -8.99 -9.82
CA ASP A 300 17.36 -10.23 -10.48
C ASP A 300 17.11 -11.50 -9.66
N ARG A 301 15.91 -11.59 -9.06
CA ARG A 301 15.48 -12.71 -8.20
C ARG A 301 16.25 -12.86 -6.87
N ASP A 302 17.08 -11.89 -6.52
CA ASP A 302 17.85 -11.87 -5.28
C ASP A 302 17.51 -10.67 -4.38
N ILE A 303 17.81 -10.82 -3.09
CA ILE A 303 17.65 -9.77 -2.08
C ILE A 303 18.90 -8.90 -2.09
N TRP A 304 18.68 -7.61 -2.18
CA TRP A 304 19.70 -6.58 -2.08
C TRP A 304 19.33 -5.60 -0.97
N VAL A 305 20.34 -4.95 -0.40
CA VAL A 305 20.17 -3.84 0.53
C VAL A 305 20.92 -2.63 0.01
N THR A 306 20.33 -1.45 0.15
CA THR A 306 20.99 -0.18 -0.10
C THR A 306 20.93 0.73 1.11
N THR A 307 22.01 1.46 1.36
CA THR A 307 21.99 2.60 2.28
C THR A 307 21.24 3.77 1.64
N LEU A 308 20.88 4.76 2.46
CA LEU A 308 20.22 5.97 1.95
C LEU A 308 21.08 6.76 0.95
N ASN A 309 22.40 6.53 0.95
CA ASN A 309 23.37 7.15 0.04
C ASN A 309 23.54 6.38 -1.28
N GLY A 310 22.84 5.24 -1.46
CA GLY A 310 22.90 4.46 -2.69
C GLY A 310 24.01 3.41 -2.74
N LEU A 311 24.67 3.11 -1.61
CA LEU A 311 25.62 2.01 -1.52
C LEU A 311 24.85 0.69 -1.49
N GLU A 312 24.97 -0.12 -2.53
CA GLU A 312 24.20 -1.36 -2.69
C GLU A 312 25.06 -2.59 -2.32
N THR A 313 24.44 -3.55 -1.63
CA THR A 313 25.05 -4.82 -1.24
C THR A 313 24.08 -5.96 -1.54
N GLN A 314 24.52 -6.92 -2.33
CA GLN A 314 23.78 -8.15 -2.59
C GLN A 314 23.83 -9.06 -1.36
N LEU A 315 22.69 -9.59 -0.95
CA LEU A 315 22.58 -10.46 0.21
C LEU A 315 22.36 -11.92 -0.14
N THR A 316 21.73 -12.23 -1.27
CA THR A 316 21.49 -13.60 -1.72
C THR A 316 21.98 -13.79 -3.16
N PHE A 317 22.26 -15.05 -3.51
CA PHE A 317 22.94 -15.41 -4.76
C PHE A 317 22.18 -16.54 -5.50
N CYS A 318 20.85 -16.59 -5.36
CA CYS A 318 20.00 -17.56 -6.04
C CYS A 318 20.22 -17.52 -7.56
N ASN A 319 20.40 -16.34 -8.15
CA ASN A 319 20.63 -16.16 -9.57
C ASN A 319 21.99 -16.70 -10.02
N GLU A 320 23.05 -16.46 -9.24
CA GLU A 320 24.40 -16.95 -9.54
C GLU A 320 24.52 -18.47 -9.36
N HIS A 321 23.78 -19.04 -8.42
CA HIS A 321 23.72 -20.49 -8.19
C HIS A 321 22.86 -21.25 -9.22
N ASP A 322 22.21 -20.56 -10.16
CA ASP A 322 21.41 -21.15 -11.24
C ASP A 322 21.74 -20.51 -12.60
N PRO A 323 22.99 -20.63 -13.08
CA PRO A 323 23.43 -19.95 -14.30
C PRO A 323 22.67 -20.43 -15.55
N ASP A 324 22.22 -21.68 -15.55
CA ASP A 324 21.46 -22.29 -16.63
C ASP A 324 19.93 -22.04 -16.51
N GLY A 325 19.47 -21.42 -15.41
CA GLY A 325 18.05 -21.19 -15.12
C GLY A 325 17.23 -22.46 -14.87
N SER A 326 17.90 -23.61 -14.76
CA SER A 326 17.29 -24.94 -14.65
C SER A 326 16.60 -25.16 -13.31
N SER A 327 17.17 -24.61 -12.23
CA SER A 327 16.64 -24.73 -10.88
C SER A 327 15.52 -23.72 -10.60
N ALA A 328 15.40 -22.71 -11.46
CA ALA A 328 14.49 -21.58 -11.38
C ALA A 328 14.43 -21.03 -9.95
N LEU A 329 15.61 -20.70 -9.40
CA LEU A 329 15.75 -20.24 -8.03
C LEU A 329 15.41 -18.76 -7.90
N SER A 330 14.73 -18.42 -6.80
CA SER A 330 14.54 -17.04 -6.38
C SER A 330 14.55 -16.91 -4.86
N CYS A 331 15.04 -15.77 -4.39
CA CYS A 331 15.24 -15.44 -2.99
C CYS A 331 14.43 -14.18 -2.69
N GLY A 332 13.47 -14.26 -1.75
CA GLY A 332 12.67 -13.09 -1.34
C GLY A 332 11.50 -12.74 -2.26
N VAL A 333 11.27 -13.51 -3.32
CA VAL A 333 10.15 -13.36 -4.26
C VAL A 333 8.97 -14.26 -3.86
N ALA A 334 7.74 -13.82 -4.11
CA ALA A 334 6.56 -14.67 -3.96
C ALA A 334 6.23 -15.34 -5.30
N GLU A 335 6.03 -16.66 -5.32
CA GLU A 335 5.63 -17.38 -6.54
C GLU A 335 4.21 -17.03 -7.01
N PHE A 336 3.86 -17.41 -8.24
CA PHE A 336 2.59 -17.06 -8.88
C PHE A 336 1.36 -17.33 -8.00
N VAL A 337 1.24 -18.54 -7.46
CA VAL A 337 0.09 -18.96 -6.63
C VAL A 337 -0.04 -18.11 -5.37
N MET A 338 1.08 -17.70 -4.78
CA MET A 338 1.08 -16.87 -3.57
C MET A 338 0.52 -15.48 -3.85
N GLN A 339 0.82 -14.94 -5.03
CA GLN A 339 0.32 -13.64 -5.45
C GLN A 339 -1.17 -13.73 -5.82
N GLU A 340 -1.55 -14.69 -6.67
CA GLU A 340 -2.90 -14.78 -7.25
C GLU A 340 -3.94 -15.31 -6.25
N GLU A 341 -3.64 -16.43 -5.58
CA GLU A 341 -4.61 -17.13 -4.73
C GLU A 341 -4.56 -16.68 -3.27
N PHE A 342 -3.35 -16.37 -2.77
CA PHE A 342 -3.13 -16.07 -1.36
C PHE A 342 -2.86 -14.60 -1.04
N HIS A 343 -2.82 -13.72 -2.05
CA HIS A 343 -2.58 -12.28 -1.89
C HIS A 343 -1.33 -11.99 -1.03
N ARG A 344 -0.26 -12.76 -1.22
CA ARG A 344 1.07 -12.51 -0.67
C ARG A 344 1.99 -12.10 -1.82
N PHE A 345 2.45 -10.85 -1.75
CA PHE A 345 3.25 -10.25 -2.82
C PHE A 345 4.72 -10.02 -2.46
N THR A 346 5.18 -10.67 -1.39
CA THR A 346 6.54 -10.57 -0.89
C THR A 346 7.02 -11.89 -0.33
N GLY A 347 8.31 -12.17 -0.48
CA GLY A 347 9.00 -13.35 0.04
C GLY A 347 10.04 -13.02 1.10
N TYR A 348 10.08 -11.82 1.67
CA TYR A 348 11.01 -11.49 2.76
C TYR A 348 10.47 -10.48 3.78
N TYR A 349 11.02 -10.48 4.99
CA TYR A 349 10.70 -9.57 6.08
C TYR A 349 11.95 -9.21 6.89
N TRP A 350 12.18 -7.91 7.09
CA TRP A 350 13.14 -7.38 8.05
C TRP A 350 12.84 -7.91 9.46
N ALA A 351 13.89 -8.31 10.18
CA ALA A 351 13.78 -8.51 11.61
C ALA A 351 13.50 -7.17 12.30
N PRO A 352 12.61 -7.13 13.31
CA PRO A 352 12.42 -5.92 14.09
C PRO A 352 13.67 -5.63 14.92
N SER A 353 13.89 -4.35 15.21
CA SER A 353 14.98 -3.88 16.05
C SER A 353 14.96 -4.58 17.41
N SER A 354 15.99 -5.38 17.70
CA SER A 354 16.15 -6.05 18.99
C SER A 354 16.80 -5.09 19.99
N VAL A 355 16.31 -5.10 21.24
CA VAL A 355 16.82 -4.24 22.33
C VAL A 355 18.08 -4.85 23.00
N SER A 356 18.72 -5.85 22.38
CA SER A 356 19.88 -6.52 23.00
C SER A 356 21.13 -5.63 22.98
N THR A 357 21.81 -5.55 24.12
CA THR A 357 22.97 -4.70 24.46
C THR A 357 24.31 -5.45 24.41
N SER A 358 24.46 -6.39 23.49
CA SER A 358 25.69 -7.20 23.33
C SER A 358 26.25 -7.05 21.91
N ILE A 359 27.57 -7.22 21.77
CA ILE A 359 28.48 -7.08 20.59
C ILE A 359 27.91 -7.51 19.22
N GLU A 360 26.83 -8.28 19.16
CA GLU A 360 25.93 -8.45 17.99
C GLU A 360 25.19 -7.15 17.56
N GLU A 361 25.61 -5.96 18.02
CA GLU A 361 24.87 -4.71 17.89
C GLU A 361 24.68 -4.21 16.45
N HIS A 362 25.48 -4.71 15.51
CA HIS A 362 25.51 -4.29 14.10
C HIS A 362 25.02 -5.36 13.12
N VAL A 363 24.56 -6.52 13.59
CA VAL A 363 24.07 -7.59 12.72
C VAL A 363 22.61 -7.35 12.39
N GLU A 364 22.34 -7.12 11.11
CA GLU A 364 21.00 -7.04 10.55
C GLU A 364 20.52 -8.41 10.08
N ARG A 365 19.20 -8.61 10.15
CA ARG A 365 18.56 -9.89 9.82
C ARG A 365 17.38 -9.72 8.89
N ILE A 366 17.31 -10.56 7.87
CA ILE A 366 16.15 -10.68 7.00
C ILE A 366 15.71 -12.14 6.95
N LEU A 367 14.45 -12.40 7.29
CA LEU A 367 13.78 -13.69 7.10
C LEU A 367 13.22 -13.72 5.69
N TYR A 368 13.50 -14.76 4.93
CA TYR A 368 13.06 -14.86 3.55
C TYR A 368 12.73 -16.29 3.15
N LEU A 369 12.03 -16.42 2.03
CA LEU A 369 11.80 -17.69 1.35
C LEU A 369 12.73 -17.81 0.16
N GLN A 370 13.43 -18.94 0.10
CA GLN A 370 14.04 -19.43 -1.13
C GLN A 370 13.04 -20.32 -1.84
N ILE A 371 12.75 -20.02 -3.09
CA ILE A 371 11.80 -20.72 -3.94
C ILE A 371 12.54 -21.43 -5.07
N SER A 372 12.13 -22.65 -5.40
CA SER A 372 12.50 -23.33 -6.64
C SER A 372 11.25 -23.64 -7.46
N GLU A 373 11.21 -23.13 -8.69
CA GLU A 373 10.13 -23.41 -9.66
C GLU A 373 10.52 -24.48 -10.70
N SER A 374 11.62 -25.21 -10.47
CA SER A 374 12.16 -26.22 -11.40
C SER A 374 11.13 -27.28 -11.80
N MET A 375 10.33 -27.74 -10.84
CA MET A 375 9.28 -28.77 -11.03
C MET A 375 7.94 -28.20 -11.51
N VAL A 376 7.81 -26.88 -11.68
CA VAL A 376 6.57 -26.24 -12.11
C VAL A 376 6.50 -26.23 -13.63
N ASP A 377 5.39 -26.67 -14.19
CA ASP A 377 5.17 -26.70 -15.64
C ASP A 377 5.35 -25.32 -16.29
N LEU A 378 5.91 -25.30 -17.50
CA LEU A 378 5.97 -24.11 -18.35
C LEU A 378 4.75 -24.05 -19.28
N VAL A 379 4.20 -22.86 -19.43
CA VAL A 379 3.18 -22.53 -20.42
C VAL A 379 3.65 -21.38 -21.30
N LEU A 380 3.21 -21.36 -22.55
CA LEU A 380 3.55 -20.31 -23.49
C LEU A 380 2.46 -19.22 -23.47
N ILE A 381 2.85 -17.98 -23.15
CA ILE A 381 1.98 -16.82 -23.14
C ILE A 381 2.36 -15.93 -24.33
N PRO A 382 1.43 -15.64 -25.26
CA PRO A 382 1.70 -14.74 -26.38
C PRO A 382 2.08 -13.33 -25.91
N ARG A 383 3.14 -12.74 -26.48
CA ARG A 383 3.52 -11.36 -26.18
C ARG A 383 2.50 -10.37 -26.72
N PRO A 384 1.99 -9.43 -25.90
CA PRO A 384 1.20 -8.31 -26.41
C PRO A 384 2.06 -7.43 -27.33
N GLY A 385 1.65 -7.25 -28.59
CA GLY A 385 2.26 -6.27 -29.51
C GLY A 385 3.28 -6.82 -30.51
N GLN A 386 3.74 -8.07 -30.38
CA GLN A 386 4.58 -8.74 -31.38
C GLN A 386 3.90 -10.03 -31.86
N GLN A 387 3.54 -10.09 -33.15
CA GLN A 387 2.91 -11.30 -33.71
C GLN A 387 3.94 -12.44 -33.78
N GLY A 388 3.63 -13.57 -33.12
CA GLY A 388 4.37 -14.83 -33.26
C GLY A 388 5.38 -15.14 -32.16
N GLU A 389 5.67 -14.19 -31.26
CA GLU A 389 6.52 -14.45 -30.10
C GLU A 389 5.69 -14.86 -28.88
N ALA A 390 6.00 -16.04 -28.33
CA ALA A 390 5.42 -16.52 -27.08
C ALA A 390 6.52 -16.61 -26.01
N GLU A 391 6.17 -16.27 -24.78
CA GLU A 391 7.05 -16.34 -23.61
C GLU A 391 6.72 -17.55 -22.77
N GLU A 392 7.76 -18.21 -22.27
CA GLU A 392 7.62 -19.28 -21.30
C GLU A 392 7.32 -18.70 -19.91
N TYR A 393 6.29 -19.24 -19.26
CA TYR A 393 5.83 -18.83 -17.94
C TYR A 393 5.58 -20.04 -17.05
N ARG A 394 6.11 -20.04 -15.83
CA ARG A 394 5.89 -21.12 -14.86
C ARG A 394 4.47 -21.02 -14.31
N TYR A 395 3.64 -22.03 -14.56
CA TYR A 395 2.23 -22.05 -14.18
C TYR A 395 1.83 -23.40 -13.57
N PRO A 396 1.64 -23.47 -12.23
CA PRO A 396 1.24 -24.70 -11.56
C PRO A 396 -0.24 -24.98 -11.79
N LYS A 397 -0.53 -25.91 -12.71
CA LYS A 397 -1.88 -26.37 -13.00
C LYS A 397 -2.41 -27.22 -11.84
N ALA A 398 -3.72 -27.33 -11.75
CA ALA A 398 -4.33 -28.21 -10.77
C ALA A 398 -3.86 -29.66 -10.96
N GLY A 399 -3.27 -30.25 -9.92
CA GLY A 399 -2.77 -31.63 -9.94
C GLY A 399 -1.32 -31.79 -10.43
N THR A 400 -0.64 -30.72 -10.82
CA THR A 400 0.80 -30.73 -11.15
C THR A 400 1.63 -30.25 -9.96
N PRO A 401 2.95 -30.48 -9.93
CA PRO A 401 3.80 -30.00 -8.85
C PRO A 401 3.76 -28.46 -8.70
N ASN A 402 3.77 -27.99 -7.45
CA ASN A 402 3.95 -26.58 -7.13
C ASN A 402 5.43 -26.24 -6.96
N ALA A 403 5.73 -24.95 -6.81
CA ALA A 403 7.05 -24.47 -6.43
C ALA A 403 7.41 -24.95 -5.02
N ALA A 404 8.68 -25.31 -4.83
CA ALA A 404 9.19 -25.72 -3.52
C ALA A 404 9.69 -24.49 -2.76
N SER A 405 9.21 -24.30 -1.52
CA SER A 405 9.62 -23.17 -0.67
C SER A 405 10.37 -23.61 0.59
N ASP A 406 11.54 -23.03 0.82
CA ASP A 406 12.33 -23.19 2.05
C ASP A 406 12.49 -21.85 2.80
N LEU A 407 12.48 -21.90 4.13
CA LEU A 407 12.56 -20.71 4.99
C LEU A 407 13.99 -20.51 5.49
N GLN A 408 14.52 -19.31 5.27
CA GLN A 408 15.90 -18.97 5.58
C GLN A 408 16.03 -17.60 6.23
N ILE A 409 17.15 -17.38 6.91
CA ILE A 409 17.55 -16.08 7.47
C ILE A 409 18.88 -15.70 6.86
N VAL A 410 19.03 -14.46 6.40
CA VAL A 410 20.34 -13.87 6.10
C VAL A 410 20.71 -12.91 7.21
N GLU A 411 21.93 -13.09 7.73
CA GLU A 411 22.60 -12.20 8.69
C GLU A 411 23.71 -11.45 7.98
N PHE A 412 23.78 -10.14 8.15
CA PHE A 412 24.81 -9.33 7.52
C PHE A 412 25.11 -8.07 8.34
N ILE A 413 26.30 -7.51 8.14
CA ILE A 413 26.68 -6.21 8.68
C ILE A 413 26.58 -5.20 7.52
N PRO A 414 25.75 -4.15 7.62
CA PRO A 414 25.63 -3.16 6.56
C PRO A 414 26.96 -2.43 6.34
N ARG A 415 27.31 -2.21 5.07
CA ARG A 415 28.40 -1.30 4.70
C ARG A 415 27.85 0.10 4.57
N TYR A 416 28.52 1.08 5.19
CA TYR A 416 28.12 2.48 5.09
C TYR A 416 29.09 3.30 4.24
N ASN A 417 30.33 2.83 4.10
CA ASN A 417 31.38 3.47 3.30
C ASN A 417 31.99 2.47 2.31
N GLU A 418 32.47 2.96 1.18
CA GLU A 418 33.17 2.13 0.16
C GLU A 418 34.57 1.71 0.63
N ASP A 419 35.23 2.57 1.42
CA ASP A 419 36.55 2.29 1.98
C ASP A 419 36.51 1.29 3.15
N GLU A 420 35.31 0.91 3.61
CA GLU A 420 35.15 -0.18 4.57
C GLU A 420 35.42 -1.50 3.87
N GLU A 421 36.55 -2.10 4.21
CA GLU A 421 36.89 -3.44 3.76
C GLU A 421 35.74 -4.41 4.12
N VAL A 422 35.42 -5.32 3.18
CA VAL A 422 34.37 -6.32 3.38
C VAL A 422 34.84 -7.32 4.43
N THR A 423 34.67 -6.96 5.69
CA THR A 423 35.14 -7.75 6.83
C THR A 423 34.32 -9.03 7.02
N THR A 424 33.06 -9.06 6.56
CA THR A 424 32.19 -10.22 6.72
C THR A 424 31.20 -10.31 5.56
N SER A 425 31.18 -11.46 4.88
CA SER A 425 30.15 -11.77 3.88
C SER A 425 28.80 -12.09 4.54
N PRO A 426 27.67 -11.93 3.84
CA PRO A 426 26.37 -12.33 4.36
C PRO A 426 26.37 -13.82 4.76
N VAL A 427 25.80 -14.13 5.92
CA VAL A 427 25.68 -15.48 6.46
C VAL A 427 24.24 -15.97 6.28
N HIS A 428 24.05 -17.00 5.47
CA HIS A 428 22.75 -17.64 5.27
C HIS A 428 22.55 -18.78 6.25
N LYS A 429 21.42 -18.75 6.96
CA LYS A 429 20.99 -19.77 7.90
C LYS A 429 19.72 -20.42 7.38
N ARG A 430 19.70 -21.75 7.35
CA ARG A 430 18.54 -22.55 6.99
C ARG A 430 18.30 -23.63 8.02
N LEU A 431 17.06 -24.11 8.08
CA LEU A 431 16.74 -25.32 8.83
C LEU A 431 17.34 -26.55 8.12
N TRP A 432 17.90 -27.48 8.91
CA TRP A 432 18.59 -28.66 8.40
C TRP A 432 18.18 -29.94 9.14
N GLY A 433 18.29 -31.08 8.47
CA GLY A 433 18.14 -32.39 9.07
C GLY A 433 16.73 -32.60 9.65
N PRO A 434 16.60 -33.11 10.90
CA PRO A 434 15.29 -33.29 11.54
C PRO A 434 14.48 -32.00 11.71
N ALA A 435 15.14 -30.84 11.68
CA ALA A 435 14.49 -29.53 11.81
C ALA A 435 14.08 -28.93 10.46
N ALA A 436 14.44 -29.54 9.33
CA ALA A 436 14.05 -29.05 8.01
C ALA A 436 12.51 -29.02 7.88
N LEU A 437 11.97 -28.06 7.13
CA LEU A 437 10.52 -27.84 7.06
C LEU A 437 9.77 -29.02 6.46
N ASP A 438 10.36 -29.73 5.49
CA ASP A 438 9.80 -30.94 4.89
C ASP A 438 9.74 -32.11 5.88
N LYS A 439 10.64 -32.14 6.87
CA LYS A 439 10.65 -33.15 7.94
C LYS A 439 9.68 -32.80 9.06
N LEU A 440 9.67 -31.55 9.50
CA LEU A 440 8.77 -31.08 10.55
C LEU A 440 7.30 -31.05 10.08
N PHE A 441 7.08 -30.69 8.82
CA PHE A 441 5.76 -30.55 8.22
C PHE A 441 5.70 -31.25 6.85
N PRO A 442 5.69 -32.60 6.79
CA PRO A 442 5.69 -33.34 5.53
C PRO A 442 4.45 -33.10 4.65
N TRP A 443 3.37 -32.60 5.26
CA TRP A 443 2.11 -32.25 4.59
C TRP A 443 2.07 -30.81 4.09
N LYS A 444 3.13 -30.01 4.33
CA LYS A 444 3.17 -28.59 3.97
C LYS A 444 3.36 -28.43 2.46
N GLU A 445 2.33 -27.92 1.81
CA GLU A 445 2.42 -27.47 0.41
C GLU A 445 2.84 -25.99 0.33
N TYR A 446 2.19 -25.12 1.10
CA TYR A 446 2.32 -23.66 0.95
C TYR A 446 2.74 -22.95 2.24
N ILE A 447 3.63 -21.95 2.12
CA ILE A 447 3.84 -20.96 3.17
C ILE A 447 3.00 -19.72 2.85
N VAL A 448 1.79 -19.68 3.42
CA VAL A 448 0.81 -18.62 3.13
C VAL A 448 1.23 -17.27 3.74
N ARG A 449 1.71 -17.28 4.98
CA ARG A 449 2.24 -16.11 5.70
C ARG A 449 3.38 -16.55 6.60
N PHE A 450 4.34 -15.66 6.78
CA PHE A 450 5.49 -15.80 7.68
C PHE A 450 5.97 -14.38 8.03
N GLY A 451 6.85 -14.28 9.02
CA GLY A 451 7.34 -13.00 9.51
C GLY A 451 7.90 -13.16 10.91
N TRP A 452 8.13 -12.03 11.56
CA TRP A 452 8.72 -11.97 12.89
C TRP A 452 7.68 -11.66 13.96
N CYS A 453 7.88 -12.20 15.15
CA CYS A 453 7.27 -11.65 16.35
C CYS A 453 7.81 -10.23 16.61
N PRO A 454 7.02 -9.30 17.18
CA PRO A 454 7.43 -7.91 17.38
C PRO A 454 8.74 -7.72 18.17
N ASN A 455 9.15 -8.71 18.96
CA ASN A 455 10.38 -8.70 19.74
C ASN A 455 11.59 -9.30 19.02
N GLY A 456 11.42 -9.77 17.77
CA GLY A 456 12.50 -10.35 16.95
C GLY A 456 13.06 -11.68 17.46
N LYS A 457 12.39 -12.33 18.41
CA LYS A 457 12.84 -13.61 19.00
C LYS A 457 12.35 -14.84 18.24
N ARG A 458 11.32 -14.71 17.41
CA ARG A 458 10.67 -15.80 16.67
C ARG A 458 10.19 -15.34 15.32
#